data_AF-A0A8J7VQU4-F1
#
_entry.id   AF-A0A8J7VQU4-F1
#
_cell.length_a   1.000
_cell.length_b   1.000
_cell.length_c   1.000
_cell.angle_alpha   90.00
_cell.angle_beta   90.00
_cell.angle_gamma   90.00
#
_symmetry.space_group_name_H-M   'P 1'
#
loop_
_entity.id
_entity.type
_entity.pdbx_description
1 polymer ?
#
loop_
_entity_poly.entity_id
_entity_poly.type
_entity_poly.pdbx_seq_one_letter_code
_entity_poly.pdbx_strand_id
1 'polypeptide(L)'
;MSQISLTFPDGNKRDYAAGVTAAEVALSIAPGLAKKAISASVDGAHYDLQWPINANATIAIHTMADDAQALELIRHDCAHIMARAVQDIWPDVKVTIGPVRDYGWFYDFDREEPFTPEDLGQIEARMKQIINARDPVKTEVWSRARAVEYYRGRHEPFKLELIDRIPEDQDLRMYWHGDWQDLCRGPHLQHTGQVPADAFKLTHVAGAYWLGDATRPMLQRIYGLAFKNRDDLKAHLTMLEEAAKRDHRKLGREMNLFHMQDEAPGMVFWHPDGWTIYRALEDYMRGRQK
;
A
#
# COMPACT_ATOMS: atom_id res chain seq x y z
N MET A 1 -32.28 -17.72 12.60
CA MET A 1 -31.13 -16.82 12.43
C MET A 1 -31.47 -15.51 13.11
N SER A 2 -30.57 -14.95 13.93
CA SER A 2 -30.79 -13.61 14.48
C SER A 2 -30.90 -12.59 13.33
N GLN A 3 -31.72 -11.56 13.53
CA GLN A 3 -31.82 -10.42 12.62
C GLN A 3 -30.94 -9.29 13.14
N ILE A 4 -30.37 -8.52 12.23
CA ILE A 4 -29.65 -7.28 12.50
C ILE A 4 -30.27 -6.15 11.69
N SER A 5 -30.17 -4.94 12.22
CA SER A 5 -30.67 -3.73 11.56
C SER A 5 -29.48 -2.90 11.08
N LEU A 6 -29.47 -2.60 9.78
CA LEU A 6 -28.46 -1.75 9.16
C LEU A 6 -29.04 -0.38 8.86
N THR A 7 -28.35 0.68 9.31
CA THR A 7 -28.73 2.08 9.07
C THR A 7 -27.90 2.64 7.91
N PHE A 8 -28.57 3.14 6.88
CA PHE A 8 -27.97 3.68 5.66
C PHE A 8 -27.71 5.20 5.76
N PRO A 9 -26.92 5.80 4.85
CA PRO A 9 -26.55 7.22 4.93
C PRO A 9 -27.73 8.19 4.81
N ASP A 10 -28.83 7.76 4.21
CA ASP A 10 -30.09 8.51 4.10
C ASP A 10 -30.95 8.43 5.38
N GLY A 11 -30.46 7.73 6.42
CA GLY A 11 -31.15 7.49 7.68
C GLY A 11 -32.15 6.33 7.66
N ASN A 12 -32.39 5.72 6.49
CA ASN A 12 -33.27 4.56 6.39
C ASN A 12 -32.65 3.34 7.07
N LYS A 13 -33.50 2.46 7.60
CA LYS A 13 -33.10 1.21 8.23
C LYS A 13 -33.67 0.03 7.44
N ARG A 14 -32.89 -1.03 7.30
CA ARG A 14 -33.36 -2.31 6.76
C ARG A 14 -32.81 -3.44 7.60
N ASP A 15 -33.62 -4.48 7.75
CA ASP A 15 -33.25 -5.66 8.53
C ASP A 15 -32.73 -6.77 7.61
N TYR A 16 -31.71 -7.46 8.09
CA TYR A 16 -31.03 -8.55 7.41
C TYR A 16 -30.75 -9.70 8.39
N ALA A 17 -30.51 -10.90 7.87
CA ALA A 17 -29.98 -11.98 8.70
C ALA A 17 -28.56 -11.63 9.18
N ALA A 18 -28.26 -11.92 10.46
CA ALA A 18 -26.90 -11.81 10.98
C ALA A 18 -25.94 -12.66 10.14
N GLY A 19 -24.80 -12.08 9.78
CA GLY A 19 -23.83 -12.66 8.86
C GLY A 19 -23.96 -12.18 7.41
N VAL A 20 -24.94 -11.32 7.10
CA VAL A 20 -25.03 -10.67 5.78
C VAL A 20 -23.74 -9.93 5.44
N THR A 21 -23.34 -9.99 4.19
CA THR A 21 -22.16 -9.31 3.67
C THR A 21 -22.52 -7.97 3.02
N ALA A 22 -21.57 -7.04 2.96
CA ALA A 22 -21.82 -5.77 2.26
C ALA A 22 -22.07 -5.96 0.75
N ALA A 23 -21.54 -7.03 0.13
CA ALA A 23 -21.89 -7.43 -1.23
C ALA A 23 -23.40 -7.75 -1.38
N GLU A 24 -23.96 -8.55 -0.48
CA GLU A 24 -25.38 -8.92 -0.47
C GLU A 24 -26.27 -7.71 -0.18
N VAL A 25 -25.83 -6.83 0.73
CA VAL A 25 -26.54 -5.57 1.01
C VAL A 25 -26.58 -4.70 -0.26
N ALA A 26 -25.46 -4.51 -0.95
CA ALA A 26 -25.40 -3.75 -2.19
C ALA A 26 -26.32 -4.34 -3.27
N LEU A 27 -26.37 -5.68 -3.38
CA LEU A 27 -27.26 -6.39 -4.31
C LEU A 27 -28.73 -6.19 -3.98
N SER A 28 -29.09 -6.18 -2.69
CA SER A 28 -30.46 -5.94 -2.22
C SER A 28 -30.95 -4.51 -2.49
N ILE A 29 -30.03 -3.54 -2.64
CA ILE A 29 -30.35 -2.15 -2.99
C ILE A 29 -30.61 -2.05 -4.49
N ALA A 30 -29.63 -2.45 -5.30
CA ALA A 30 -29.75 -2.49 -6.75
C ALA A 30 -28.66 -3.36 -7.40
N PRO A 31 -28.98 -4.15 -8.44
CA PRO A 31 -27.96 -4.90 -9.19
C PRO A 31 -26.86 -4.00 -9.80
N GLY A 32 -27.21 -2.76 -10.15
CA GLY A 32 -26.24 -1.78 -10.66
C GLY A 32 -25.25 -1.29 -9.60
N LEU A 33 -25.67 -1.20 -8.33
CA LEU A 33 -24.80 -0.83 -7.22
C LEU A 33 -23.86 -1.99 -6.87
N ALA A 34 -24.37 -3.21 -6.78
CA ALA A 34 -23.55 -4.40 -6.53
C ALA A 34 -22.39 -4.55 -7.53
N LYS A 35 -22.63 -4.24 -8.81
CA LYS A 35 -21.59 -4.27 -9.85
C LYS A 35 -20.53 -3.19 -9.70
N LYS A 36 -20.84 -2.07 -9.04
CA LYS A 36 -19.95 -0.91 -8.87
C LYS A 36 -19.27 -0.87 -7.49
N ALA A 37 -19.81 -1.63 -6.52
CA ALA A 37 -19.30 -1.66 -5.17
C ALA A 37 -17.86 -2.19 -5.16
N ILE A 38 -17.01 -1.55 -4.36
CA ILE A 38 -15.62 -1.97 -4.15
C ILE A 38 -15.33 -2.31 -2.67
N SER A 39 -16.04 -1.65 -1.76
CA SER A 39 -15.96 -1.86 -0.30
C SER A 39 -17.18 -1.23 0.37
N ALA A 40 -17.20 -1.28 1.69
CA ALA A 40 -18.16 -0.55 2.51
C ALA A 40 -17.46 0.16 3.67
N SER A 41 -18.19 1.04 4.36
CA SER A 41 -17.90 1.39 5.74
C SER A 41 -18.95 0.74 6.63
N VAL A 42 -18.52 0.10 7.71
CA VAL A 42 -19.39 -0.44 8.77
C VAL A 42 -18.97 0.21 10.09
N ASP A 43 -19.86 0.98 10.71
CA ASP A 43 -19.56 1.81 11.89
C ASP A 43 -18.31 2.67 11.74
N GLY A 44 -18.13 3.22 10.54
CA GLY A 44 -17.01 4.09 10.17
C GLY A 44 -15.71 3.36 9.79
N ALA A 45 -15.59 2.05 10.05
CA ALA A 45 -14.43 1.26 9.65
C ALA A 45 -14.51 0.84 8.18
N HIS A 46 -13.40 0.94 7.43
CA HIS A 46 -13.32 0.47 6.05
C HIS A 46 -13.41 -1.06 6.01
N TYR A 47 -14.42 -1.58 5.32
CA TYR A 47 -14.93 -2.93 5.43
C TYR A 47 -14.96 -3.62 4.07
N ASP A 48 -14.53 -4.88 4.03
CA ASP A 48 -14.53 -5.68 2.80
C ASP A 48 -15.96 -6.09 2.42
N LEU A 49 -16.25 -6.20 1.13
CA LEU A 49 -17.57 -6.64 0.67
C LEU A 49 -17.88 -8.08 1.06
N GLN A 50 -16.87 -8.91 1.32
CA GLN A 50 -17.01 -10.33 1.64
C GLN A 50 -17.11 -10.61 3.14
N TRP A 51 -16.90 -9.61 4.00
CA TRP A 51 -16.89 -9.82 5.44
C TRP A 51 -18.33 -9.86 6.01
N PRO A 52 -18.62 -10.78 6.93
CA PRO A 52 -19.95 -10.92 7.54
C PRO A 52 -20.21 -9.83 8.58
N ILE A 53 -21.38 -9.20 8.51
CA ILE A 53 -21.86 -8.23 9.49
C ILE A 53 -22.77 -8.95 10.48
N ASN A 54 -22.34 -9.06 11.74
CA ASN A 54 -22.98 -9.89 12.75
C ASN A 54 -23.82 -9.12 13.79
N ALA A 55 -23.75 -7.78 13.77
CA ALA A 55 -24.44 -6.91 14.72
C ALA A 55 -25.10 -5.74 13.99
N ASN A 56 -26.01 -5.05 14.68
CA ASN A 56 -26.58 -3.80 14.19
C ASN A 56 -25.46 -2.80 13.96
N ALA A 57 -25.50 -2.10 12.82
CA ALA A 57 -24.45 -1.18 12.43
C ALA A 57 -24.98 -0.09 11.50
N THR A 58 -24.18 0.96 11.34
CA THR A 58 -24.28 1.87 10.20
C THR A 58 -23.52 1.30 9.02
N ILE A 59 -24.04 1.46 7.80
CA ILE A 59 -23.37 0.98 6.58
C ILE A 59 -23.39 2.04 5.47
N ALA A 60 -22.28 2.17 4.74
CA ALA A 60 -22.19 2.90 3.49
C ALA A 60 -21.47 2.04 2.44
N ILE A 61 -22.04 1.90 1.24
CA ILE A 61 -21.40 1.18 0.13
C ILE A 61 -20.56 2.16 -0.68
N HIS A 62 -19.28 1.82 -0.89
CA HIS A 62 -18.33 2.64 -1.64
C HIS A 62 -18.12 2.09 -3.04
N THR A 63 -17.81 3.00 -3.97
CA THR A 63 -17.53 2.74 -5.37
C THR A 63 -16.24 3.42 -5.79
N MET A 64 -15.82 3.25 -7.05
CA MET A 64 -14.67 3.98 -7.62
C MET A 64 -14.84 5.52 -7.64
N ALA A 65 -16.04 6.04 -7.34
CA ALA A 65 -16.28 7.47 -7.20
C ALA A 65 -15.85 8.01 -5.82
N ASP A 66 -15.64 7.14 -4.84
CA ASP A 66 -15.30 7.49 -3.46
C ASP A 66 -13.77 7.48 -3.30
N ASP A 67 -13.13 8.63 -3.58
CA ASP A 67 -11.68 8.73 -3.81
C ASP A 67 -10.81 8.13 -2.71
N ALA A 68 -11.13 8.39 -1.45
CA ALA A 68 -10.33 7.91 -0.32
C ALA A 68 -10.30 6.37 -0.28
N GLN A 69 -11.47 5.74 -0.34
CA GLN A 69 -11.62 4.29 -0.30
C GLN A 69 -11.09 3.64 -1.58
N ALA A 70 -11.38 4.22 -2.73
CA ALA A 70 -10.92 3.73 -4.02
C ALA A 70 -9.38 3.75 -4.13
N LEU A 71 -8.74 4.87 -3.79
CA LEU A 71 -7.28 4.98 -3.87
C LEU A 71 -6.58 4.10 -2.83
N GLU A 72 -7.12 3.96 -1.61
CA GLU A 72 -6.58 3.04 -0.61
C GLU A 72 -6.58 1.60 -1.15
N LEU A 73 -7.72 1.11 -1.67
CA LEU A 73 -7.83 -0.23 -2.22
C LEU A 73 -6.95 -0.45 -3.46
N ILE A 74 -6.93 0.49 -4.40
CA ILE A 74 -6.09 0.38 -5.60
C ILE A 74 -4.62 0.22 -5.19
N ARG A 75 -4.14 1.02 -4.24
CA ARG A 75 -2.73 0.97 -3.78
C ARG A 75 -2.45 -0.30 -3.00
N HIS A 76 -3.39 -0.74 -2.19
CA HIS A 76 -3.26 -1.95 -1.39
C HIS A 76 -3.22 -3.21 -2.27
N ASP A 77 -4.14 -3.32 -3.22
CA ASP A 77 -4.16 -4.40 -4.21
C ASP A 77 -2.94 -4.33 -5.14
N CYS A 78 -2.45 -3.14 -5.52
CA CYS A 78 -1.17 -3.01 -6.22
C CYS A 78 0.01 -3.58 -5.41
N ALA A 79 0.03 -3.41 -4.09
CA ALA A 79 1.06 -3.99 -3.22
C ALA A 79 1.03 -5.52 -3.29
N HIS A 80 -0.15 -6.12 -3.16
CA HIS A 80 -0.33 -7.57 -3.26
C HIS A 80 -0.01 -8.12 -4.65
N ILE A 81 -0.47 -7.44 -5.70
CA ILE A 81 -0.18 -7.82 -7.09
C ILE A 81 1.32 -7.72 -7.38
N MET A 82 2.02 -6.74 -6.82
CA MET A 82 3.47 -6.63 -6.91
C MET A 82 4.17 -7.78 -6.16
N ALA A 83 3.73 -8.10 -4.94
CA ALA A 83 4.28 -9.21 -4.17
C ALA A 83 4.12 -10.56 -4.89
N ARG A 84 2.93 -10.82 -5.43
CA ARG A 84 2.66 -11.96 -6.33
C ARG A 84 3.55 -11.94 -7.56
N ALA A 85 3.66 -10.80 -8.24
CA ALA A 85 4.48 -10.68 -9.44
C ALA A 85 5.95 -10.99 -9.16
N VAL A 86 6.48 -10.54 -8.02
CA VAL A 86 7.84 -10.85 -7.60
C VAL A 86 8.02 -12.35 -7.35
N GLN A 87 7.11 -12.99 -6.61
CA GLN A 87 7.21 -14.44 -6.36
C GLN A 87 6.94 -15.30 -7.61
N ASP A 88 6.13 -14.82 -8.56
CA ASP A 88 5.96 -15.48 -9.86
C ASP A 88 7.27 -15.49 -10.68
N ILE A 89 8.08 -14.44 -10.57
CA ILE A 89 9.37 -14.31 -11.28
C ILE A 89 10.50 -14.99 -10.49
N TRP A 90 10.53 -14.81 -9.18
CA TRP A 90 11.54 -15.34 -8.25
C TRP A 90 10.84 -16.05 -7.07
N PRO A 91 10.55 -17.37 -7.20
CA PRO A 91 9.78 -18.12 -6.22
C PRO A 91 10.40 -18.19 -4.81
N ASP A 92 11.72 -18.07 -4.70
CA ASP A 92 12.44 -18.16 -3.43
C ASP A 92 12.41 -16.85 -2.62
N VAL A 93 11.89 -15.76 -3.20
CA VAL A 93 11.78 -14.47 -2.51
C VAL A 93 10.69 -14.53 -1.45
N LYS A 94 11.03 -14.10 -0.22
CA LYS A 94 10.03 -13.98 0.85
C LYS A 94 9.43 -12.59 0.87
N VAL A 95 8.11 -12.53 0.98
CA VAL A 95 7.35 -11.28 1.08
C VAL A 95 7.13 -10.94 2.55
N THR A 96 7.32 -9.68 2.93
CA THR A 96 7.21 -9.27 4.34
C THR A 96 5.99 -8.36 4.59
N ILE A 97 6.15 -7.04 4.46
CA ILE A 97 5.10 -6.02 4.63
C ILE A 97 5.02 -5.11 3.42
N GLY A 98 3.80 -4.69 3.07
CA GLY A 98 3.57 -3.74 1.99
C GLY A 98 2.43 -2.76 2.23
N PRO A 99 2.60 -1.78 3.13
CA PRO A 99 1.55 -0.82 3.45
C PRO A 99 1.39 0.26 2.36
N VAL A 100 0.18 0.82 2.31
CA VAL A 100 -0.15 1.99 1.50
C VAL A 100 0.55 3.25 2.03
N ARG A 101 0.83 4.20 1.12
CA ARG A 101 1.38 5.53 1.34
C ARG A 101 0.53 6.58 0.60
N ASP A 102 0.77 7.86 0.87
CA ASP A 102 -0.04 9.00 0.40
C ASP A 102 -0.37 8.98 -1.11
N TYR A 103 0.57 8.56 -1.96
CA TYR A 103 0.40 8.47 -3.42
C TYR A 103 0.63 7.07 -3.99
N GLY A 104 0.83 6.06 -3.14
CA GLY A 104 1.38 4.80 -3.59
C GLY A 104 1.46 3.74 -2.50
N TRP A 105 2.48 2.90 -2.60
CA TRP A 105 2.78 1.85 -1.62
C TRP A 105 4.28 1.54 -1.65
N PHE A 106 4.72 0.70 -0.73
CA PHE A 106 5.94 -0.07 -0.93
C PHE A 106 5.69 -1.53 -0.56
N TYR A 107 6.62 -2.41 -0.89
CA TYR A 107 6.67 -3.75 -0.33
C TYR A 107 8.12 -4.14 -0.06
N ASP A 108 8.36 -4.74 1.10
CA ASP A 108 9.67 -5.21 1.55
C ASP A 108 9.84 -6.70 1.25
N PHE A 109 10.97 -7.04 0.62
CA PHE A 109 11.31 -8.39 0.18
C PHE A 109 12.63 -8.85 0.81
N ASP A 110 12.65 -10.10 1.26
CA ASP A 110 13.87 -10.81 1.62
C ASP A 110 14.34 -11.60 0.39
N ARG A 111 15.38 -11.07 -0.26
CA ARG A 111 16.03 -11.62 -1.45
C ARG A 111 17.53 -11.39 -1.32
N GLU A 112 18.33 -12.42 -1.58
CA GLU A 112 19.79 -12.33 -1.51
C GLU A 112 20.36 -11.40 -2.60
N GLU A 113 19.91 -11.57 -3.84
CA GLU A 113 20.31 -10.74 -4.97
C GLU A 113 19.58 -9.39 -4.98
N PRO A 114 20.30 -8.26 -5.08
CA PRO A 114 19.69 -6.95 -5.20
C PRO A 114 18.78 -6.83 -6.44
N PHE A 115 17.60 -6.25 -6.28
CA PHE A 115 16.77 -5.81 -7.39
C PHE A 115 17.45 -4.69 -8.16
N THR A 116 17.36 -4.76 -9.49
CA THR A 116 17.89 -3.73 -10.38
C THR A 116 16.77 -2.85 -10.97
N PRO A 117 17.08 -1.70 -11.57
CA PRO A 117 16.09 -0.92 -12.32
C PRO A 117 15.40 -1.71 -13.44
N GLU A 118 16.10 -2.66 -14.07
CA GLU A 118 15.55 -3.53 -15.12
C GLU A 118 14.52 -4.51 -14.55
N ASP A 119 14.73 -5.02 -13.34
CA ASP A 119 13.77 -5.89 -12.64
C ASP A 119 12.43 -5.19 -12.45
N LEU A 120 12.41 -3.88 -12.17
CA LEU A 120 11.16 -3.12 -12.04
C LEU A 120 10.30 -3.18 -13.31
N GLY A 121 10.93 -3.14 -14.48
CA GLY A 121 10.22 -3.29 -15.76
C GLY A 121 9.60 -4.67 -15.94
N GLN A 122 10.31 -5.73 -15.52
CA GLN A 122 9.81 -7.10 -15.55
C GLN A 122 8.63 -7.31 -14.59
N ILE A 123 8.76 -6.78 -13.37
CA ILE A 123 7.72 -6.82 -12.34
C ILE A 123 6.47 -6.08 -12.84
N GLU A 124 6.61 -4.86 -13.38
CA GLU A 124 5.46 -4.12 -13.95
C GLU A 124 4.75 -4.88 -15.07
N ALA A 125 5.51 -5.54 -15.96
CA ALA A 125 4.94 -6.36 -17.01
C ALA A 125 4.14 -7.54 -16.42
N ARG A 126 4.68 -8.21 -15.40
CA ARG A 126 4.00 -9.32 -14.72
C ARG A 126 2.77 -8.86 -13.94
N MET A 127 2.84 -7.73 -13.24
CA MET A 127 1.69 -7.11 -12.57
C MET A 127 0.54 -6.86 -13.55
N LYS A 128 0.82 -6.32 -14.75
CA LYS A 128 -0.19 -6.12 -15.80
C LYS A 128 -0.82 -7.43 -16.27
N GLN A 129 -0.04 -8.50 -16.39
CA GLN A 129 -0.57 -9.83 -16.73
C GLN A 129 -1.54 -10.33 -15.64
N ILE A 130 -1.18 -10.17 -14.36
CA ILE A 130 -2.03 -10.55 -13.22
C ILE A 130 -3.33 -9.74 -13.17
N ILE A 131 -3.27 -8.43 -13.43
CA ILE A 131 -4.46 -7.56 -13.49
C ILE A 131 -5.37 -8.00 -14.64
N ASN A 132 -4.79 -8.29 -15.82
CA ASN A 132 -5.55 -8.72 -17.00
C ASN A 132 -6.16 -10.11 -16.86
N ALA A 133 -5.61 -10.98 -16.01
CA ALA A 133 -6.20 -12.28 -15.69
C ALA A 133 -7.53 -12.16 -14.94
N ARG A 134 -7.74 -11.04 -14.20
CA ARG A 134 -8.95 -10.76 -13.42
C ARG A 134 -9.27 -11.85 -12.41
N ASP A 135 -8.24 -12.40 -11.78
CA ASP A 135 -8.39 -13.45 -10.78
C ASP A 135 -9.28 -12.97 -9.63
N PRO A 136 -10.22 -13.80 -9.16
CA PRO A 136 -11.06 -13.46 -8.02
C PRO A 136 -10.19 -13.31 -6.77
N VAL A 137 -10.52 -12.31 -5.95
CA VAL A 137 -9.92 -12.14 -4.63
C VAL A 137 -10.82 -12.80 -3.60
N LYS A 138 -10.28 -13.73 -2.82
CA LYS A 138 -11.02 -14.44 -1.77
C LYS A 138 -10.39 -14.17 -0.41
N THR A 139 -11.21 -14.16 0.64
CA THR A 139 -10.72 -14.02 2.01
C THR A 139 -11.09 -15.24 2.84
N GLU A 140 -10.14 -15.74 3.63
CA GLU A 140 -10.37 -16.78 4.63
C GLU A 140 -9.92 -16.29 6.00
N VAL A 141 -10.72 -16.57 7.04
CA VAL A 141 -10.29 -16.38 8.43
C VAL A 141 -9.65 -17.67 8.91
N TRP A 142 -8.40 -17.59 9.35
CA TRP A 142 -7.66 -18.73 9.88
C TRP A 142 -7.50 -18.63 11.40
N SER A 143 -7.47 -19.79 12.06
CA SER A 143 -7.01 -19.83 13.44
C SER A 143 -5.51 -19.52 13.50
N ARG A 144 -5.06 -18.94 14.61
CA ARG A 144 -3.63 -18.66 14.86
C ARG A 144 -2.76 -19.90 14.72
N ALA A 145 -3.20 -21.02 15.30
CA ALA A 145 -2.50 -22.29 15.20
C ALA A 145 -2.30 -22.75 13.75
N ARG A 146 -3.36 -22.69 12.92
CA ARG A 146 -3.29 -23.03 11.49
C ARG A 146 -2.32 -22.12 10.74
N ALA A 147 -2.41 -20.80 10.97
CA ALA A 147 -1.53 -19.83 10.32
C ALA A 147 -0.05 -20.04 10.69
N VAL A 148 0.24 -20.26 11.97
CA VAL A 148 1.59 -20.54 12.47
C VAL A 148 2.15 -21.83 11.87
N GLU A 149 1.37 -22.90 11.85
CA GLU A 149 1.79 -24.18 11.24
C GLU A 149 2.11 -24.00 9.75
N TYR A 150 1.23 -23.30 9.01
CA TYR A 150 1.38 -23.05 7.58
C TYR A 150 2.65 -22.26 7.25
N TYR A 151 2.89 -21.13 7.91
CA TYR A 151 4.07 -20.28 7.63
C TYR A 151 5.36 -20.89 8.16
N ARG A 152 5.31 -21.68 9.24
CA ARG A 152 6.47 -22.45 9.70
C ARG A 152 6.88 -23.51 8.68
N GLY A 153 5.91 -24.25 8.13
CA GLY A 153 6.17 -25.26 7.10
C GLY A 153 6.70 -24.69 5.78
N ARG A 154 6.50 -23.39 5.54
CA ARG A 154 7.00 -22.65 4.36
C ARG A 154 8.27 -21.84 4.62
N HIS A 155 8.83 -21.90 5.83
CA HIS A 155 9.99 -21.12 6.22
C HIS A 155 9.80 -19.60 6.01
N GLU A 156 8.64 -19.08 6.43
CA GLU A 156 8.25 -17.66 6.32
C GLU A 156 8.36 -16.94 7.70
N PRO A 157 9.58 -16.60 8.17
CA PRO A 157 9.78 -16.09 9.53
C PRO A 157 9.12 -14.73 9.77
N PHE A 158 9.07 -13.86 8.75
CA PHE A 158 8.46 -12.54 8.86
C PHE A 158 6.95 -12.63 9.09
N LYS A 159 6.26 -13.59 8.44
CA LYS A 159 4.83 -13.80 8.63
C LYS A 159 4.52 -14.35 10.02
N LEU A 160 5.38 -15.21 10.57
CA LEU A 160 5.25 -15.69 11.95
C LEU A 160 5.32 -14.54 12.95
N GLU A 161 6.30 -13.64 12.82
CA GLU A 161 6.41 -12.47 13.69
C GLU A 161 5.24 -11.49 13.54
N LEU A 162 4.69 -11.36 12.33
CA LEU A 162 3.48 -10.56 12.13
C LEU A 162 2.28 -11.16 12.86
N ILE A 163 2.11 -12.48 12.82
CA ILE A 163 1.03 -13.17 13.55
C ILE A 163 1.13 -12.90 15.05
N ASP A 164 2.34 -12.99 15.63
CA ASP A 164 2.57 -12.74 17.06
C ASP A 164 2.26 -11.30 17.47
N ARG A 165 2.31 -10.35 16.53
CA ARG A 165 2.00 -8.93 16.75
C ARG A 165 0.53 -8.58 16.60
N ILE A 166 -0.28 -9.44 15.97
CA ILE A 166 -1.71 -9.19 15.79
C ILE A 166 -2.43 -9.56 17.11
N PRO A 167 -3.16 -8.64 17.77
CA PRO A 167 -3.87 -8.89 19.02
C PRO A 167 -4.81 -10.10 18.95
N GLU A 168 -4.90 -10.90 20.02
CA GLU A 168 -5.60 -12.21 20.01
C GLU A 168 -7.07 -12.15 19.59
N ASP A 169 -7.73 -11.02 19.87
CA ASP A 169 -9.13 -10.73 19.55
C ASP A 169 -9.36 -10.32 18.09
N GLN A 170 -8.31 -10.18 17.29
CA GLN A 170 -8.40 -9.88 15.87
C GLN A 170 -8.25 -11.13 15.00
N ASP A 171 -9.09 -11.20 13.96
CA ASP A 171 -9.04 -12.24 12.95
C ASP A 171 -7.73 -12.22 12.15
N LEU A 172 -7.17 -13.40 11.90
CA LEU A 172 -6.12 -13.57 10.90
C LEU A 172 -6.74 -13.85 9.54
N ARG A 173 -6.69 -12.86 8.65
CA ARG A 173 -7.28 -12.96 7.31
C ARG A 173 -6.23 -13.27 6.26
N MET A 174 -6.45 -14.37 5.55
CA MET A 174 -5.68 -14.72 4.37
C MET A 174 -6.41 -14.19 3.14
N TYR A 175 -5.72 -13.42 2.32
CA TYR A 175 -6.22 -12.90 1.06
C TYR A 175 -5.59 -13.65 -0.10
N TRP A 176 -6.44 -14.21 -0.95
CA TRP A 176 -6.07 -15.00 -2.11
C TRP A 176 -6.28 -14.18 -3.37
N HIS A 177 -5.24 -13.92 -4.14
CA HIS A 177 -5.33 -13.32 -5.47
C HIS A 177 -5.13 -14.44 -6.50
N GLY A 178 -6.21 -15.10 -6.89
CA GLY A 178 -6.11 -16.39 -7.58
C GLY A 178 -5.57 -17.45 -6.62
N ASP A 179 -4.47 -18.11 -7.00
CA ASP A 179 -3.82 -19.16 -6.17
C ASP A 179 -2.74 -18.60 -5.24
N TRP A 180 -2.35 -17.33 -5.41
CA TRP A 180 -1.38 -16.67 -4.54
C TRP A 180 -2.05 -16.14 -3.29
N GLN A 181 -1.39 -16.23 -2.14
CA GLN A 181 -1.97 -15.91 -0.84
C GLN A 181 -1.05 -15.03 0.01
N ASP A 182 -1.65 -14.11 0.76
CA ASP A 182 -0.95 -13.32 1.78
C ASP A 182 -1.77 -13.12 3.06
N LEU A 183 -1.08 -12.95 4.20
CA LEU A 183 -1.67 -12.51 5.46
C LEU A 183 -1.83 -10.99 5.41
N CYS A 184 -3.07 -10.52 5.43
CA CYS A 184 -3.35 -9.10 5.37
C CYS A 184 -4.61 -8.75 6.15
N ARG A 185 -4.65 -7.54 6.70
CA ARG A 185 -5.83 -7.01 7.40
C ARG A 185 -6.99 -6.73 6.44
N GLY A 186 -6.70 -6.41 5.18
CA GLY A 186 -7.69 -5.91 4.22
C GLY A 186 -8.19 -4.49 4.53
N PRO A 187 -9.26 -4.04 3.86
CA PRO A 187 -9.99 -4.74 2.79
C PRO A 187 -9.23 -4.81 1.45
N HIS A 188 -9.76 -5.60 0.50
CA HIS A 188 -9.28 -5.70 -0.88
C HIS A 188 -10.40 -5.56 -1.92
N LEU A 189 -10.01 -5.29 -3.18
CA LEU A 189 -10.92 -5.38 -4.31
C LEU A 189 -11.40 -6.83 -4.52
N GLN A 190 -12.52 -7.02 -5.23
CA GLN A 190 -13.14 -8.34 -5.44
C GLN A 190 -12.44 -9.18 -6.50
N HIS A 191 -11.70 -8.55 -7.41
CA HIS A 191 -10.84 -9.24 -8.36
C HIS A 191 -9.68 -8.34 -8.80
N THR A 192 -8.55 -8.93 -9.20
CA THR A 192 -7.33 -8.17 -9.58
C THR A 192 -7.57 -7.18 -10.71
N GLY A 193 -8.49 -7.51 -11.61
CA GLY A 193 -8.88 -6.66 -12.75
C GLY A 193 -9.60 -5.35 -12.41
N GLN A 194 -9.93 -5.08 -11.14
CA GLN A 194 -10.46 -3.78 -10.73
C GLN A 194 -9.36 -2.73 -10.56
N VAL A 195 -8.10 -3.14 -10.43
CA VAL A 195 -6.94 -2.25 -10.47
C VAL A 195 -6.77 -1.72 -11.89
N PRO A 196 -6.66 -0.39 -12.12
CA PRO A 196 -6.43 0.12 -13.46
C PRO A 196 -4.99 -0.20 -13.93
N ALA A 197 -4.87 -1.07 -14.94
CA ALA A 197 -3.60 -1.64 -15.40
C ALA A 197 -2.58 -0.61 -15.96
N ASP A 198 -3.03 0.60 -16.29
CA ASP A 198 -2.24 1.70 -16.85
C ASP A 198 -2.10 2.90 -15.90
N ALA A 199 -2.54 2.76 -14.65
CA ALA A 199 -2.52 3.83 -13.65
C ALA A 199 -1.58 3.54 -12.46
N PHE A 200 -0.56 2.70 -12.66
CA PHE A 200 0.50 2.48 -11.68
C PHE A 200 1.90 2.54 -12.29
N LYS A 201 2.91 2.82 -11.44
CA LYS A 201 4.33 2.84 -11.80
C LYS A 201 5.20 2.46 -10.61
N LEU A 202 6.13 1.53 -10.80
CA LEU A 202 7.23 1.26 -9.86
C LEU A 202 8.31 2.32 -10.06
N THR A 203 8.81 2.86 -8.95
CA THR A 203 9.66 4.06 -8.97
C THR A 203 11.12 3.75 -8.71
N HIS A 204 11.43 3.13 -7.58
CA HIS A 204 12.80 2.86 -7.16
C HIS A 204 12.84 1.72 -6.13
N VAL A 205 14.04 1.18 -5.97
CA VAL A 205 14.39 0.22 -4.92
C VAL A 205 15.17 0.96 -3.83
N ALA A 206 14.92 0.63 -2.56
CA ALA A 206 15.67 1.12 -1.42
C ALA A 206 16.00 -0.03 -0.46
N GLY A 207 17.02 0.15 0.39
CA GLY A 207 17.22 -0.73 1.53
C GLY A 207 16.27 -0.36 2.67
N ALA A 208 15.75 -1.36 3.37
CA ALA A 208 14.98 -1.16 4.59
C ALA A 208 15.36 -2.24 5.60
N TYR A 209 15.38 -1.90 6.88
CA TYR A 209 15.52 -2.90 7.93
C TYR A 209 14.15 -3.39 8.37
N TRP A 210 14.05 -4.69 8.70
CA TRP A 210 12.80 -5.25 9.20
C TRP A 210 12.29 -4.46 10.41
N LEU A 211 11.07 -3.93 10.31
CA LEU A 211 10.44 -3.04 11.29
C LEU A 211 11.24 -1.77 11.65
N GLY A 212 12.19 -1.37 10.81
CA GLY A 212 13.05 -0.21 11.04
C GLY A 212 14.18 -0.44 12.04
N ASP A 213 14.42 -1.69 12.47
CA ASP A 213 15.47 -2.02 13.43
C ASP A 213 16.77 -2.43 12.71
N ALA A 214 17.77 -1.55 12.76
CA ALA A 214 19.07 -1.72 12.08
C ALA A 214 19.87 -2.95 12.52
N THR A 215 19.48 -3.62 13.61
CA THR A 215 20.11 -4.89 14.06
C THR A 215 19.52 -6.12 13.36
N ARG A 216 18.46 -5.94 12.57
CA ARG A 216 17.69 -7.02 11.93
C ARG A 216 18.06 -7.16 10.44
N PRO A 217 17.59 -8.21 9.74
CA PRO A 217 17.90 -8.40 8.33
C PRO A 217 17.58 -7.16 7.50
N MET A 218 18.50 -6.84 6.58
CA MET A 218 18.29 -5.82 5.57
C MET A 218 17.43 -6.42 4.46
N LEU A 219 16.28 -5.80 4.24
CA LEU A 219 15.31 -6.10 3.20
C LEU A 219 15.45 -5.14 2.04
N GLN A 220 14.89 -5.54 0.91
CA GLN A 220 14.82 -4.72 -0.29
C GLN A 220 13.40 -4.21 -0.47
N ARG A 221 13.25 -2.89 -0.48
CA ARG A 221 11.98 -2.20 -0.59
C ARG A 221 11.76 -1.73 -2.01
N ILE A 222 10.65 -2.16 -2.64
CA ILE A 222 10.21 -1.62 -3.93
C ILE A 222 9.08 -0.62 -3.68
N TYR A 223 9.22 0.59 -4.21
CA TYR A 223 8.20 1.64 -4.14
C TYR A 223 7.36 1.72 -5.41
N GLY A 224 6.05 1.88 -5.26
CA GLY A 224 5.11 2.08 -6.35
C GLY A 224 4.19 3.28 -6.13
N LEU A 225 3.67 3.84 -7.22
CA LEU A 225 2.65 4.87 -7.25
C LEU A 225 1.42 4.33 -7.97
N ALA A 226 0.22 4.66 -7.49
CA ALA A 226 -1.03 4.26 -8.13
C ALA A 226 -2.16 5.28 -7.97
N PHE A 227 -2.94 5.39 -9.04
CA PHE A 227 -4.05 6.32 -9.21
C PHE A 227 -5.27 5.63 -9.84
N LYS A 228 -6.40 6.33 -9.90
CA LYS A 228 -7.63 5.81 -10.53
C LYS A 228 -7.55 5.73 -12.06
N ASN A 229 -6.68 6.52 -12.66
CA ASN A 229 -6.52 6.61 -14.11
C ASN A 229 -5.10 7.03 -14.50
N ARG A 230 -4.78 6.83 -15.78
CA ARG A 230 -3.48 7.15 -16.38
C ARG A 230 -3.13 8.64 -16.36
N ASP A 231 -4.12 9.53 -16.48
CA ASP A 231 -3.87 10.96 -16.56
C ASP A 231 -3.41 11.52 -15.21
N ASP A 232 -4.03 11.08 -14.11
CA ASP A 232 -3.62 11.42 -12.74
C ASP A 232 -2.20 10.92 -12.44
N LEU A 233 -1.88 9.69 -12.85
CA LEU A 233 -0.52 9.15 -12.74
C LEU A 233 0.48 10.02 -13.51
N LYS A 234 0.17 10.35 -14.76
CA LYS A 234 1.03 11.18 -15.60
C LYS A 234 1.24 12.57 -14.98
N ALA A 235 0.17 13.20 -14.49
CA ALA A 235 0.25 14.49 -13.83
C ALA A 235 1.17 14.45 -12.59
N HIS A 236 1.06 13.39 -11.78
CA HIS A 236 1.91 13.21 -10.62
C HIS A 236 3.38 12.97 -10.99
N LEU A 237 3.65 12.14 -12.01
CA LEU A 237 5.01 11.90 -12.48
C LEU A 237 5.67 13.19 -13.02
N THR A 238 4.93 14.02 -13.78
CA THR A 238 5.40 15.33 -14.22
C THR A 238 5.72 16.24 -13.03
N MET A 239 4.87 16.24 -11.99
CA MET A 239 5.09 17.03 -10.78
C MET A 239 6.37 16.58 -10.04
N LEU A 240 6.64 15.28 -9.96
CA LEU A 240 7.88 14.75 -9.38
C LEU A 240 9.11 15.13 -10.20
N GLU A 241 9.01 15.11 -11.54
CA GLU A 241 10.10 15.56 -12.42
C GLU A 241 10.43 17.05 -12.21
N GLU A 242 9.41 17.89 -12.12
CA GLU A 242 9.56 19.32 -11.84
C GLU A 242 10.13 19.58 -10.44
N ALA A 243 9.74 18.78 -9.44
CA ALA A 243 10.30 18.85 -8.09
C ALA A 243 11.78 18.44 -8.08
N ALA A 244 12.16 17.38 -8.80
CA ALA A 244 13.54 16.90 -8.90
C ALA A 244 14.47 17.93 -9.56
N LYS A 245 13.96 18.76 -10.49
CA LYS A 245 14.71 19.89 -11.07
C LYS A 245 15.06 20.96 -10.03
N ARG A 246 14.34 21.02 -8.91
CA ARG A 246 14.50 22.01 -7.83
C ARG A 246 15.11 21.41 -6.56
N ASP A 247 15.68 20.20 -6.64
CA ASP A 247 16.35 19.57 -5.51
C ASP A 247 17.59 20.38 -5.10
N HIS A 248 17.62 20.86 -3.86
CA HIS A 248 18.73 21.67 -3.34
C HIS A 248 20.09 20.95 -3.38
N ARG A 249 20.13 19.61 -3.38
CA ARG A 249 21.36 18.81 -3.51
C ARG A 249 21.89 18.87 -4.94
N LYS A 250 20.98 18.82 -5.92
CA LYS A 250 21.30 18.97 -7.35
C LYS A 250 21.78 20.40 -7.62
N LEU A 251 20.98 21.39 -7.22
CA LEU A 251 21.31 22.81 -7.40
C LEU A 251 22.58 23.20 -6.63
N GLY A 252 22.74 22.71 -5.39
CA GLY A 252 23.92 22.96 -4.58
C GLY A 252 25.22 22.48 -5.26
N ARG A 253 25.17 21.34 -5.96
CA ARG A 253 26.29 20.86 -6.76
C ARG A 253 26.49 21.65 -8.05
N GLU A 254 25.41 21.90 -8.81
CA GLU A 254 25.47 22.63 -10.09
C GLU A 254 25.92 24.08 -9.92
N MET A 255 25.55 24.71 -8.81
CA MET A 255 25.90 26.09 -8.45
C MET A 255 27.11 26.17 -7.52
N ASN A 256 27.77 25.04 -7.20
CA ASN A 256 28.95 24.99 -6.34
C ASN A 256 28.77 25.74 -5.00
N LEU A 257 27.66 25.46 -4.30
CA LEU A 257 27.28 26.14 -3.06
C LEU A 257 27.80 25.42 -1.81
N PHE A 258 27.76 24.09 -1.82
CA PHE A 258 28.20 23.26 -0.70
C PHE A 258 28.46 21.82 -1.17
N HIS A 259 29.09 21.04 -0.31
CA HIS A 259 29.15 19.59 -0.45
C HIS A 259 29.09 18.88 0.91
N MET A 260 28.93 17.56 0.86
CA MET A 260 29.05 16.65 1.99
C MET A 260 30.09 15.58 1.63
N GLN A 261 30.75 15.02 2.64
CA GLN A 261 31.79 14.01 2.46
C GLN A 261 31.72 12.95 3.56
N ASP A 262 32.16 11.74 3.25
CA ASP A 262 32.00 10.57 4.12
C ASP A 262 32.85 10.65 5.40
N GLU A 263 33.92 11.45 5.41
CA GLU A 263 34.75 11.69 6.61
C GLU A 263 33.99 12.47 7.68
N ALA A 264 32.90 13.17 7.33
CA ALA A 264 32.06 13.91 8.27
C ALA A 264 30.56 13.81 7.88
N PRO A 265 29.91 12.64 8.10
CA PRO A 265 28.53 12.42 7.71
C PRO A 265 27.57 13.42 8.36
N GLY A 266 26.75 14.08 7.54
CA GLY A 266 25.79 15.09 8.00
C GLY A 266 26.39 16.48 8.25
N MET A 267 27.71 16.67 8.07
CA MET A 267 28.32 18.01 8.10
C MET A 267 28.33 18.63 6.70
N VAL A 268 27.87 19.88 6.61
CA VAL A 268 27.84 20.66 5.37
C VAL A 268 29.11 21.49 5.25
N PHE A 269 29.84 21.31 4.16
CA PHE A 269 31.02 22.10 3.82
C PHE A 269 30.61 23.18 2.82
N TRP A 270 30.41 24.40 3.34
CA TRP A 270 30.01 25.56 2.56
C TRP A 270 31.15 26.06 1.66
N HIS A 271 30.84 26.25 0.38
CA HIS A 271 31.71 26.94 -0.56
C HIS A 271 31.50 28.46 -0.46
N PRO A 272 32.35 29.30 -1.07
CA PRO A 272 32.24 30.77 -0.94
C PRO A 272 30.85 31.33 -1.27
N ASP A 273 30.21 30.85 -2.34
CA ASP A 273 28.89 31.33 -2.77
C ASP A 273 27.77 30.88 -1.82
N GLY A 274 27.80 29.62 -1.38
CA GLY A 274 26.85 29.13 -0.38
C GLY A 274 27.02 29.81 0.98
N TRP A 275 28.26 30.06 1.40
CA TRP A 275 28.56 30.79 2.63
C TRP A 275 28.08 32.24 2.58
N THR A 276 28.17 32.89 1.41
CA THR A 276 27.63 34.24 1.20
C THR A 276 26.13 34.29 1.44
N ILE A 277 25.38 33.32 0.90
CA ILE A 277 23.93 33.22 1.13
C ILE A 277 23.64 33.00 2.62
N TYR A 278 24.36 32.07 3.25
CA TYR A 278 24.19 31.77 4.68
C TYR A 278 24.42 33.01 5.56
N ARG A 279 25.52 33.73 5.32
CA ARG A 279 25.87 34.97 6.05
C ARG A 279 24.82 36.06 5.88
N ALA A 280 24.28 36.23 4.67
CA ALA A 280 23.21 37.21 4.42
C ALA A 280 21.94 36.90 5.24
N LEU A 281 21.56 35.63 5.34
CA LEU A 281 20.44 35.19 6.18
C LEU A 281 20.73 35.38 7.68
N GLU A 282 21.94 35.02 8.11
CA GLU A 282 22.39 35.19 9.50
C GLU A 282 22.35 36.67 9.94
N ASP A 283 22.93 37.56 9.14
CA ASP A 283 23.02 38.98 9.45
C ASP A 283 21.61 39.64 9.48
N TYR A 284 20.71 39.23 8.58
CA TYR A 284 19.31 39.65 8.61
C TYR A 284 18.60 39.22 9.92
N MET A 285 18.74 37.94 10.31
CA MET A 285 18.12 37.43 11.53
C MET A 285 18.68 38.09 12.79
N ARG A 286 20.00 38.34 12.83
CA ARG A 286 20.66 39.08 13.91
C ARG A 286 20.12 40.50 14.05
N GLY A 287 19.73 41.15 12.94
CA GLY A 287 19.06 42.44 12.95
C GLY A 287 17.64 42.41 13.49
N ARG A 288 16.89 41.32 13.25
CA ARG A 288 15.49 41.13 13.71
C ARG A 288 15.35 40.77 15.18
N GLN A 289 16.37 40.15 15.75
CA GLN A 289 16.38 39.66 17.14
C GLN A 289 16.98 40.65 18.14
N LYS A 290 17.37 41.85 17.68
CA LYS A 290 17.70 43.00 18.52
C LYS A 290 16.44 43.79 18.82
#